data_AF-A0A3S1L3V8-F1
#
_entry.id   AF-A0A3S1L3V8-F1
#
_cell.length_a   1.000
_cell.length_b   1.000
_cell.length_c   1.000
_cell.angle_alpha   90.00
_cell.angle_beta   90.00
_cell.angle_gamma   90.00
#
_symmetry.space_group_name_H-M   'P 1'
#
loop_
_entity.id
_entity.type
_entity.pdbx_description
1 polymer ?
#
loop_
_entity_poly.entity_id
_entity_poly.type
_entity_poly.pdbx_seq_one_letter_code
_entity_poly.pdbx_strand_id
1 'polypeptide(L)' 'MTRRAICPPGSGHFAATVGAALAAMAVLLVGFTALAAELPVLTGRVVDNADIIDAATEAALTRKLADFEAKSS' A
#
# COMPACT_ATOMS: atom_id res chain seq x y z
N MET A 1 -48.93 23.27 -40.50
CA MET A 1 -48.04 22.14 -40.14
C MET A 1 -47.11 22.57 -39.01
N THR A 2 -47.46 22.28 -37.76
CA THR A 2 -46.70 22.69 -36.57
C THR A 2 -45.81 21.51 -36.12
N ARG A 3 -44.51 21.58 -36.38
CA ARG A 3 -43.53 20.61 -35.86
C ARG A 3 -43.28 20.93 -34.38
N ARG A 4 -43.78 20.10 -33.47
CA ARG A 4 -43.33 20.08 -32.08
C ARG A 4 -41.93 19.46 -32.04
N ALA A 5 -40.93 20.26 -31.68
CA ALA A 5 -39.61 19.73 -31.33
C ALA A 5 -39.71 19.11 -29.93
N ILE A 6 -39.45 17.82 -29.84
CA ILE A 6 -39.31 17.11 -28.57
C ILE A 6 -37.86 17.36 -28.11
N CYS A 7 -37.69 18.12 -27.04
CA CYS A 7 -36.40 18.31 -26.38
C CYS A 7 -36.12 17.07 -25.51
N PRO A 8 -34.96 16.38 -25.63
CA PRO A 8 -34.62 15.30 -24.72
C PRO A 8 -34.26 15.88 -23.35
N PRO A 9 -34.70 15.27 -22.24
CA PRO A 9 -34.29 15.69 -20.90
C PRO A 9 -32.78 15.46 -20.72
N GLY A 10 -32.11 16.46 -20.14
CA GLY A 10 -30.67 16.48 -19.96
C GLY A 10 -30.16 15.39 -19.01
N SER A 11 -29.39 14.46 -19.57
CA SER A 11 -28.64 13.42 -18.87
C SER A 11 -27.33 13.92 -18.22
N GLY A 12 -27.10 15.24 -18.21
CA GLY A 12 -25.81 15.85 -17.84
C GLY A 12 -25.42 15.69 -16.38
N HIS A 13 -26.38 15.64 -15.46
CA HIS A 13 -26.09 15.55 -14.03
C HIS A 13 -25.53 14.18 -13.63
N PHE A 14 -26.00 13.09 -14.25
CA PHE A 14 -25.50 11.74 -13.96
C PHE A 14 -24.07 11.54 -14.48
N ALA A 15 -23.78 12.03 -15.69
CA ALA A 15 -22.43 11.99 -16.23
C ALA A 15 -21.46 12.85 -15.40
N ALA A 16 -21.91 14.03 -14.95
CA ALA A 16 -21.11 14.91 -14.12
C ALA A 16 -20.82 14.33 -12.72
N THR A 17 -21.82 13.73 -12.06
CA THR A 17 -21.63 13.10 -10.74
C THR A 17 -20.73 11.89 -10.80
N VAL A 18 -20.86 11.05 -11.84
CA VAL A 18 -19.96 9.91 -12.08
C VAL A 18 -18.53 10.39 -12.32
N GLY A 19 -18.34 11.43 -13.15
CA GLY A 19 -17.02 12.02 -13.39
C GLY A 19 -16.37 12.56 -12.11
N ALA A 20 -17.13 13.26 -11.27
CA ALA A 20 -16.65 13.78 -9.99
C ALA A 20 -16.28 12.65 -9.00
N ALA A 21 -17.10 11.59 -8.94
CA ALA A 21 -16.82 10.43 -8.09
C ALA A 21 -15.55 9.69 -8.51
N LEU A 22 -15.34 9.51 -9.82
CA LEU A 22 -14.13 8.88 -10.36
C LEU A 22 -12.89 9.74 -10.10
N ALA A 23 -12.98 11.06 -10.25
CA ALA A 23 -11.89 11.97 -9.93
C ALA A 23 -11.53 11.94 -8.44
N ALA A 24 -12.53 11.96 -7.54
CA ALA A 24 -12.33 11.83 -6.11
C ALA A 24 -11.67 10.48 -5.75
N MET A 25 -12.14 9.39 -6.35
CA MET A 25 -11.53 8.06 -6.17
C MET A 25 -10.07 8.04 -6.61
N ALA A 26 -9.74 8.63 -7.78
CA ALA A 26 -8.38 8.71 -8.27
C ALA A 26 -7.47 9.50 -7.32
N VAL A 27 -7.94 10.63 -6.79
CA VAL A 27 -7.21 11.42 -5.79
C VAL A 27 -6.95 10.63 -4.52
N LEU A 28 -7.94 9.88 -4.02
CA LEU A 28 -7.79 9.03 -2.83
C LEU A 28 -6.78 7.91 -3.07
N LEU A 29 -6.83 7.24 -4.22
CA LEU A 29 -5.91 6.15 -4.57
C LEU A 29 -4.46 6.64 -4.72
N VAL A 30 -4.25 7.80 -5.34
CA VAL A 30 -2.90 8.38 -5.49
C VAL A 30 -2.38 8.93 -4.16
N GLY A 31 -3.22 9.55 -3.34
CA GLY A 31 -2.82 10.05 -2.02
C GLY A 31 -2.48 8.94 -1.03
N PHE A 32 -3.07 7.74 -1.17
CA PHE A 32 -2.82 6.62 -0.27
C PHE A 32 -1.40 6.04 -0.40
N THR A 33 -0.78 6.10 -1.57
CA THR A 33 0.59 5.57 -1.76
C THR A 33 1.64 6.38 -0.98
N ALA A 34 1.40 7.67 -0.76
CA ALA A 34 2.25 8.53 0.05
C ALA A 34 2.12 8.29 1.56
N LEU A 35 1.11 7.51 1.98
CA LEU A 35 0.85 7.17 3.38
C LEU A 35 1.40 5.78 3.77
N ALA A 36 1.98 5.04 2.82
CA ALA A 36 2.64 3.78 3.13
C ALA A 36 3.90 4.06 3.95
N ALA A 37 3.92 3.58 5.20
CA ALA A 37 5.10 3.67 6.04
C ALA A 37 6.24 2.83 5.44
N GLU A 38 7.44 3.38 5.41
CA GLU A 38 8.65 2.66 5.05
C GLU A 38 8.92 1.63 6.16
N LEU A 39 8.65 0.35 5.89
CA LEU A 39 8.81 -0.71 6.87
C LEU A 39 10.29 -1.12 6.93
N PRO A 40 10.91 -1.15 8.12
CA PRO A 40 12.27 -1.65 8.26
C PRO A 40 12.31 -3.13 7.83
N VAL A 41 13.48 -3.59 7.41
CA VAL A 41 13.63 -4.99 6.99
C VAL A 41 13.39 -5.90 8.20
N LEU A 42 12.33 -6.72 8.16
CA LEU A 42 11.96 -7.64 9.25
C LEU A 42 12.34 -9.10 8.93
N THR A 43 13.25 -9.28 7.97
CA THR A 43 13.65 -10.59 7.47
C THR A 43 15.12 -10.85 7.74
N GLY A 44 15.45 -12.05 8.17
CA GLY A 44 16.78 -12.45 8.63
C GLY A 44 16.68 -13.22 9.94
N ARG A 45 17.76 -13.85 10.40
CA ARG A 45 17.78 -14.50 11.73
C ARG A 45 17.90 -13.48 12.86
N VAL A 46 18.70 -12.44 12.63
CA VAL A 46 18.91 -11.33 13.56
C VAL A 46 18.74 -10.05 12.75
N VAL A 47 17.98 -9.10 13.30
CA VAL A 47 17.74 -7.78 12.73
C VAL A 47 18.11 -6.77 13.80
N ASP A 48 19.26 -6.10 13.64
CA ASP A 48 19.66 -4.99 14.51
C ASP A 48 19.54 -3.65 13.78
N ASN A 49 18.34 -3.08 13.81
CA ASN A 49 18.10 -1.74 13.25
C ASN A 49 18.48 -0.61 14.23
N ALA A 50 18.87 -0.95 15.45
CA ALA A 50 19.19 0.01 16.50
C ALA A 50 20.71 0.23 16.66
N ASP A 51 21.54 -0.57 15.98
CA ASP A 51 23.01 -0.55 16.05
C ASP A 51 23.50 -0.70 17.50
N ILE A 52 22.88 -1.62 18.24
CA ILE A 52 23.16 -1.88 19.67
C ILE A 52 24.10 -3.08 19.82
N ILE A 53 24.07 -4.01 18.88
CA ILE A 53 24.74 -5.31 18.95
C ILE A 53 26.06 -5.23 18.16
N ASP A 54 27.16 -5.71 18.74
CA ASP A 54 28.40 -5.81 18.00
C ASP A 54 28.38 -6.99 17.01
N ALA A 55 29.17 -6.88 15.94
CA ALA A 55 29.19 -7.85 14.86
C ALA A 55 29.54 -9.28 15.31
N ALA A 56 30.37 -9.47 16.34
CA ALA A 56 30.70 -10.80 16.83
C ALA A 56 29.52 -11.43 17.56
N THR A 57 28.77 -10.64 18.34
CA THR A 57 27.54 -11.08 19.00
C THR A 57 26.44 -11.40 17.99
N GLU A 58 26.25 -10.58 16.96
CA GLU A 58 25.27 -10.85 15.88
C GLU A 58 25.58 -12.17 15.14
N ALA A 59 26.86 -12.41 14.83
CA ALA A 59 27.31 -13.65 14.20
C ALA A 59 27.08 -14.88 15.11
N ALA A 60 27.32 -14.74 16.42
CA ALA A 60 27.07 -15.80 17.39
C ALA A 60 25.57 -16.13 17.51
N LEU A 61 24.71 -15.11 17.54
CA LEU A 61 23.26 -15.27 17.57
C LEU A 61 22.74 -15.94 16.29
N THR A 62 23.22 -15.51 15.12
CA THR A 62 22.85 -16.08 13.82
C THR A 62 23.18 -17.57 13.76
N ARG A 63 24.37 -17.98 14.21
CA ARG A 63 24.76 -19.41 14.29
C ARG A 63 23.87 -20.20 15.24
N LYS A 64 23.64 -19.67 16.43
CA LYS A 64 22.79 -20.31 17.44
C LYS A 64 21.38 -20.56 16.89
N LEU A 65 20.77 -19.55 16.26
CA LEU A 65 19.44 -19.68 15.65
C LEU A 65 19.40 -20.72 14.53
N ALA A 66 20.42 -20.77 13.67
CA ALA A 66 20.53 -21.80 12.64
C ALA A 66 20.61 -23.23 13.24
N ASP A 67 21.37 -23.41 14.32
CA ASP A 67 21.46 -24.70 15.02
C ASP A 67 20.13 -25.11 15.67
N PHE A 68 19.33 -24.14 16.14
CA PHE A 68 17.99 -24.41 16.68
C PHE A 68 17.00 -24.81 15.58
N GLU A 69 16.99 -24.10 14.45
CA GLU A 69 16.17 -24.43 13.28
C GLU A 69 16.48 -25.84 12.76
N ALA A 70 17.76 -26.20 12.68
CA ALA A 70 18.18 -27.52 12.23
C ALA A 70 17.74 -28.66 13.18
N LYS A 71 17.58 -28.38 14.48
CA LYS A 71 17.14 -29.36 15.49
C LYS A 71 15.63 -29.50 15.59
N SER A 72 14.87 -28.47 15.18
CA SER A 72 13.41 -28.47 15.29
C SER A 72 12.69 -28.99 14.05
N SER A 73 13.43 -29.38 13.01
CA SER A 73 12.92 -29.93 11.75
C SER A 73 12.99 -31.45 11.71
#